data_AF-A0A2S6CIC3-F1
#
_entry.id   AF-A0A2S6CIC3-F1
#
_cell.length_a   1.000
_cell.length_b   1.000
_cell.length_c   1.000
_cell.angle_alpha   90.00
_cell.angle_beta   90.00
_cell.angle_gamma   90.00
#
_symmetry.space_group_name_H-M   'P 1'
#
loop_
_entity.id
_entity.type
_entity.pdbx_description
1 polymer ?
#
loop_
_entity_poly.entity_id
_entity_poly.type
_entity_poly.pdbx_seq_one_letter_code
_entity_poly.pdbx_strand_id
1 'polypeptide(L)'
;MTAKARNDALPNLPNTYTHKPVPRQLVTGAHTVGDISCSQCGSVLGWKYIHAEDESQKYKIGKFILETKRVCRSSTWETVDTADEQGLLDDVRRDSLRRRSSAAACPPTELTMPKEELEFDSEDEDEREALFLGMWTPQLAGRIRREKARDFAHNVVWEEE
;
A
#
# COMPACT_ATOMS: atom_id res chain seq x y z
N MET A 1 26.68 -14.81 14.40
CA MET A 1 25.81 -13.70 14.85
C MET A 1 24.89 -13.38 13.67
N THR A 2 23.66 -13.87 13.67
CA THR A 2 22.74 -13.73 12.53
C THR A 2 22.21 -12.30 12.44
N ALA A 3 22.32 -11.69 11.26
CA ALA A 3 21.83 -10.35 10.98
C ALA A 3 20.31 -10.30 11.22
N LYS A 4 19.89 -9.56 12.25
CA LYS A 4 18.48 -9.35 12.57
C LYS A 4 17.87 -8.49 11.45
N ALA A 5 16.90 -9.06 10.75
CA ALA A 5 16.31 -8.50 9.55
C ALA A 5 15.80 -7.07 9.78
N ARG A 6 16.05 -6.20 8.80
CA ARG A 6 15.80 -4.75 8.81
C ARG A 6 14.29 -4.40 8.90
N ASN A 7 13.42 -5.40 8.80
CA ASN A 7 11.96 -5.26 8.69
C ASN A 7 11.22 -5.31 10.04
N ASP A 8 11.87 -5.74 11.14
CA ASP A 8 11.32 -5.64 12.50
C ASP A 8 11.24 -4.19 13.02
N ALA A 9 11.80 -3.23 12.27
CA ALA A 9 12.08 -1.88 12.75
C ALA A 9 10.94 -0.86 12.54
N LEU A 10 9.85 -1.21 11.83
CA LEU A 10 8.73 -0.27 11.71
C LEU A 10 8.02 -0.13 13.07
N PRO A 11 8.01 1.09 13.66
CA PRO A 11 7.38 1.33 14.95
C PRO A 11 5.90 0.96 14.88
N ASN A 12 5.34 0.52 16.01
CA ASN A 12 3.92 0.23 16.07
C ASN A 12 3.10 1.48 15.76
N LEU A 13 1.95 1.28 15.09
CA LEU A 13 1.01 2.36 14.82
C LEU A 13 0.65 3.07 16.13
N PRO A 14 0.69 4.41 16.19
CA PRO A 14 0.32 5.14 17.40
C PRO A 14 -1.14 4.87 17.74
N ASN A 15 -1.48 4.92 19.03
CA ASN A 15 -2.83 4.66 19.54
C ASN A 15 -3.39 3.28 19.15
N THR A 16 -2.50 2.30 18.98
CA THR A 16 -2.90 0.91 18.75
C THR A 16 -2.21 -0.05 19.70
N TYR A 17 -2.84 -1.18 19.94
CA TYR A 17 -2.30 -2.31 20.68
C TYR A 17 -2.13 -3.50 19.74
N THR A 18 -0.93 -4.08 19.71
CA THR A 18 -0.65 -5.29 18.93
C THR A 18 -0.84 -6.52 19.81
N HIS A 19 -1.77 -7.39 19.42
CA HIS A 19 -2.06 -8.65 20.09
C HIS A 19 -0.98 -9.70 19.83
N LYS A 20 -1.10 -10.84 20.52
CA LYS A 20 -0.16 -11.96 20.39
C LYS A 20 -0.08 -12.45 18.93
N PRO A 21 1.11 -12.81 18.44
CA PRO A 21 1.28 -13.39 17.12
C PRO A 21 0.49 -14.70 16.97
N VAL A 22 -0.29 -14.81 15.90
CA VAL A 22 -1.07 -15.99 15.55
C VAL A 22 -0.76 -16.41 14.10
N PRO A 23 -0.46 -17.69 13.83
CA PRO A 23 -0.30 -18.18 12.47
C PRO A 23 -1.65 -18.17 11.73
N ARG A 24 -1.67 -17.68 10.49
CA ARG A 24 -2.83 -17.62 9.61
C ARG A 24 -2.46 -18.00 8.19
N GLN A 25 -3.34 -18.76 7.54
CA GLN A 25 -3.27 -19.01 6.10
C GLN A 25 -3.95 -17.84 5.37
N LEU A 26 -3.18 -17.12 4.56
CA LEU A 26 -3.67 -16.04 3.71
C LEU A 26 -3.61 -16.46 2.24
N VAL A 27 -4.22 -15.68 1.36
CA VAL A 27 -4.20 -15.93 -0.09
C VAL A 27 -2.77 -16.05 -0.62
N THR A 28 -1.84 -15.29 -0.05
CA THR A 28 -0.42 -15.27 -0.45
C THR A 28 0.45 -16.27 0.34
N GLY A 29 -0.14 -17.22 1.07
CA GLY A 29 0.58 -18.25 1.83
C GLY A 29 0.49 -18.13 3.36
N ALA A 30 1.30 -18.91 4.07
CA ALA A 30 1.33 -18.98 5.52
C ALA A 30 2.09 -17.80 6.14
N HIS A 31 1.43 -17.09 7.07
CA HIS A 31 1.99 -15.91 7.74
C HIS A 31 1.70 -15.96 9.24
N THR A 32 2.61 -15.41 10.05
CA THR A 32 2.31 -15.09 11.45
C THR A 32 1.94 -13.62 11.53
N VAL A 33 0.72 -13.35 12.00
CA VAL A 33 0.18 -11.99 12.11
C VAL A 33 -0.22 -11.67 13.54
N GLY A 34 -0.11 -10.40 13.95
CA GLY A 34 -0.64 -9.91 15.22
C GLY A 34 -1.82 -8.99 14.94
N ASP A 35 -2.99 -9.28 15.50
CA ASP A 35 -4.14 -8.38 15.38
C ASP A 35 -3.82 -7.03 16.02
N ILE A 36 -4.48 -5.98 15.54
CA ILE A 36 -4.28 -4.60 15.99
C ILE A 36 -5.60 -4.04 16.43
N SER A 37 -5.69 -3.59 17.67
CA SER A 37 -6.86 -2.92 18.21
C SER A 37 -6.58 -1.44 18.49
N CYS A 38 -7.60 -0.60 18.39
CA CYS A 38 -7.53 0.79 18.85
C CYS A 38 -7.32 0.83 20.36
N SER A 39 -6.38 1.66 20.84
CA SER A 39 -6.11 1.79 22.28
C SER A 39 -7.23 2.49 23.06
N GLN A 40 -8.12 3.22 22.38
CA GLN A 40 -9.19 3.98 23.02
C GLN A 40 -10.50 3.20 23.10
N CYS A 41 -10.93 2.58 21.99
CA CYS A 41 -12.21 1.86 21.93
C CYS A 41 -12.07 0.33 21.90
N GLY A 42 -10.85 -0.21 21.85
CA GLY A 42 -10.61 -1.65 21.82
C GLY A 42 -11.04 -2.38 20.54
N SER A 43 -11.60 -1.66 19.56
CA SER A 43 -12.04 -2.27 18.30
C SER A 43 -10.85 -2.75 17.47
N VAL A 44 -10.94 -3.97 16.93
CA VAL A 44 -9.93 -4.50 16.00
C VAL A 44 -9.99 -3.70 14.70
N LEU A 45 -8.85 -3.11 14.34
CA LEU A 45 -8.66 -2.29 13.14
C LEU A 45 -8.06 -3.11 11.99
N GLY A 46 -7.34 -4.18 12.28
CA GLY A 46 -6.67 -5.01 11.28
C GLY A 46 -5.53 -5.85 11.88
N TRP A 47 -4.42 -6.02 11.15
CA TRP A 47 -3.29 -6.86 11.57
C TRP A 47 -1.92 -6.36 11.08
N LYS A 48 -0.86 -6.73 11.82
CA LYS A 48 0.55 -6.55 11.46
C LYS A 48 1.14 -7.87 11.01
N TYR A 49 1.93 -7.87 9.94
CA TYR A 49 2.74 -9.04 9.60
C TYR A 49 3.97 -9.12 10.51
N ILE A 50 4.10 -10.22 11.22
CA ILE A 50 5.21 -10.48 12.15
C ILE A 50 6.23 -11.41 11.51
N HIS A 51 5.75 -12.42 10.78
CA HIS A 51 6.61 -13.35 10.06
C HIS A 51 5.92 -13.87 8.80
N ALA A 52 6.72 -14.22 7.80
CA ALA A 52 6.27 -14.90 6.58
C ALA A 52 7.17 -16.11 6.38
N GLU A 53 6.57 -17.26 6.04
CA GLU A 53 7.32 -18.50 5.80
C GLU A 53 8.08 -18.43 4.47
N ASP A 54 7.47 -17.83 3.45
CA ASP A 54 8.07 -17.64 2.14
C ASP A 54 8.92 -16.36 2.09
N GLU A 55 10.11 -16.48 1.51
CA GLU A 55 11.06 -15.39 1.34
C GLU A 55 10.50 -14.29 0.45
N SER A 56 9.75 -14.67 -0.59
CA SER A 56 9.11 -13.73 -1.51
C SER A 56 8.13 -12.79 -0.80
N GLN A 57 7.63 -13.18 0.38
CA GLN A 57 6.66 -12.44 1.19
C GLN A 57 7.28 -11.66 2.36
N LYS A 58 8.60 -11.75 2.58
CA LYS A 58 9.29 -11.07 3.69
C LYS A 58 9.17 -9.54 3.63
N TYR A 59 8.94 -8.97 2.44
CA TYR A 59 8.66 -7.54 2.25
C TYR A 59 7.39 -7.05 2.98
N LYS A 60 6.49 -7.97 3.39
CA LYS A 60 5.29 -7.64 4.17
C LYS A 60 5.58 -7.51 5.67
N ILE A 61 6.65 -8.15 6.17
CA ILE A 61 6.98 -8.15 7.59
C ILE A 61 7.16 -6.70 8.08
N GLY A 62 6.56 -6.38 9.21
CA GLY A 62 6.54 -5.03 9.76
C GLY A 62 5.43 -4.14 9.21
N LYS A 63 4.80 -4.49 8.08
CA LYS A 63 3.71 -3.73 7.47
C LYS A 63 2.35 -4.07 8.09
N PHE A 64 1.41 -3.16 7.86
CA PHE A 64 0.10 -3.13 8.48
C PHE A 64 -1.01 -3.21 7.43
N ILE A 65 -2.06 -3.97 7.72
CA ILE A 65 -3.32 -3.94 6.96
C ILE A 65 -4.41 -3.48 7.90
N LEU A 66 -5.16 -2.45 7.47
CA LEU A 66 -6.30 -1.92 8.19
C LEU A 66 -7.58 -2.16 7.39
N GLU A 67 -8.63 -2.59 8.07
CA GLU A 67 -9.94 -2.79 7.49
C GLU A 67 -10.58 -1.45 7.15
N THR A 68 -10.94 -1.21 5.88
CA THR A 68 -11.55 0.06 5.44
C THR A 68 -12.84 0.40 6.17
N LYS A 69 -13.58 -0.60 6.68
CA LYS A 69 -14.79 -0.38 7.48
C LYS A 69 -14.51 0.20 8.88
N ARG A 70 -13.26 0.13 9.34
CA ARG A 70 -12.82 0.52 10.68
C ARG A 70 -11.99 1.81 10.70
N VAL A 71 -11.60 2.34 9.54
CA VAL A 71 -10.78 3.55 9.41
C VAL A 71 -11.32 4.50 8.34
N CYS A 72 -11.30 5.80 8.66
CA CYS A 72 -11.63 6.88 7.73
C CYS A 72 -10.35 7.60 7.31
N ARG A 73 -10.24 8.01 6.03
CA ARG A 73 -9.06 8.73 5.51
C ARG A 73 -8.96 10.18 5.99
N SER A 74 -10.05 10.73 6.49
CA SER A 74 -10.12 12.05 7.13
C SER A 74 -10.91 11.94 8.44
N SER A 75 -10.41 12.58 9.48
CA SER A 75 -11.19 12.90 10.67
C SER A 75 -11.37 14.41 10.71
N THR A 76 -12.55 14.90 10.36
CA THR A 76 -13.02 16.16 10.93
C THR A 76 -13.44 15.84 12.36
N TRP A 77 -12.51 15.92 13.31
CA TRP A 77 -12.86 15.97 14.74
C TRP A 77 -13.44 17.36 15.07
N GLU A 78 -14.40 17.83 14.28
CA GLU A 78 -15.15 19.03 14.59
C GLU A 78 -16.31 18.59 15.49
N THR A 79 -16.15 18.86 16.78
CA THR A 79 -17.26 18.93 17.72
C THR A 79 -18.33 19.83 17.12
N VAL A 80 -19.49 19.25 16.83
CA VAL A 80 -20.67 19.99 16.41
C VAL A 80 -21.09 20.93 17.53
N ASP A 81 -20.66 22.17 17.43
CA ASP A 81 -21.33 23.31 18.04
C ASP A 81 -21.38 24.43 17.00
N THR A 82 -22.16 24.20 15.95
CA THR A 82 -23.12 25.14 15.34
C THR A 82 -23.59 24.56 14.02
N ALA A 83 -24.90 24.37 13.91
CA ALA A 83 -25.56 23.91 12.72
C ALA A 83 -25.55 25.03 11.66
N ASP A 84 -24.77 24.86 10.59
CA ASP A 84 -24.97 25.58 9.34
C ASP A 84 -25.02 24.59 8.18
N GLU A 85 -26.21 24.47 7.58
CA GLU A 85 -26.63 23.50 6.56
C GLU A 85 -25.91 23.62 5.20
N GLN A 86 -24.87 24.44 5.10
CA GLN A 86 -24.17 24.74 3.84
C GLN A 86 -22.81 24.02 3.68
N GLY A 87 -22.21 23.49 4.75
CA GLY A 87 -20.86 22.90 4.72
C GLY A 87 -20.76 21.46 4.23
N LEU A 88 -21.83 20.67 4.38
CA LEU A 88 -21.82 19.22 4.09
C LEU A 88 -21.82 18.88 2.59
N LEU A 89 -22.21 19.82 1.71
CA LEU A 89 -22.21 19.61 0.26
C LEU A 89 -20.82 19.78 -0.38
N ASP A 90 -19.89 20.48 0.27
CA ASP A 90 -18.57 20.78 -0.30
C ASP A 90 -17.57 19.62 -0.10
N ASP A 91 -17.65 18.92 1.04
CA ASP A 91 -16.79 17.77 1.34
C ASP A 91 -17.14 16.55 0.47
N VAL A 92 -18.44 16.31 0.26
CA VAL A 92 -18.94 15.30 -0.69
C VAL A 92 -18.54 15.65 -2.12
N ARG A 93 -18.55 16.93 -2.52
CA ARG A 93 -18.09 17.36 -3.86
C ARG A 93 -16.60 17.14 -4.06
N ARG A 94 -15.76 17.34 -3.05
CA ARG A 94 -14.32 17.13 -3.12
C ARG A 94 -13.94 15.64 -3.20
N ASP A 95 -14.61 14.77 -2.46
CA ASP A 95 -14.47 13.31 -2.59
C ASP A 95 -15.02 12.79 -3.93
N SER A 96 -16.15 13.36 -4.38
CA SER A 96 -16.76 13.07 -5.68
C SER A 96 -15.86 13.50 -6.85
N LEU A 97 -15.16 14.64 -6.77
CA LEU A 97 -14.21 15.09 -7.78
C LEU A 97 -12.98 14.19 -7.83
N ARG A 98 -12.48 13.70 -6.68
CA ARG A 98 -11.39 12.71 -6.63
C ARG A 98 -11.80 11.35 -7.21
N ARG A 99 -13.04 10.90 -7.00
CA ARG A 99 -13.62 9.72 -7.67
C ARG A 99 -13.90 9.95 -9.16
N ARG A 100 -14.27 11.16 -9.57
CA ARG A 100 -14.58 11.49 -10.98
C ARG A 100 -13.30 11.61 -11.82
N SER A 101 -12.19 12.02 -11.23
CA SER A 101 -10.86 11.94 -11.85
C SER A 101 -10.36 10.51 -12.08
N SER A 102 -10.95 9.50 -11.41
CA SER A 102 -10.62 8.08 -11.60
C SER A 102 -11.70 7.28 -12.35
N ALA A 103 -12.79 7.91 -12.79
CA ALA A 103 -13.93 7.22 -13.42
C ALA A 103 -14.51 7.93 -14.66
N ALA A 104 -13.69 8.62 -15.44
CA ALA A 104 -14.08 9.05 -16.79
C ALA A 104 -13.79 7.92 -17.80
N ALA A 105 -14.77 7.04 -17.97
CA ALA A 105 -14.92 6.26 -19.19
C ALA A 105 -15.23 7.21 -20.39
N CYS A 106 -14.68 6.86 -21.54
CA CYS A 106 -14.58 7.60 -22.79
C CYS A 106 -15.93 8.02 -23.43
N PRO A 107 -15.91 8.98 -24.37
CA PRO A 107 -16.76 8.95 -25.57
C PRO A 107 -15.93 8.76 -26.86
N PRO A 108 -16.57 8.32 -27.96
CA PRO A 108 -15.93 7.50 -28.98
C PRO A 108 -15.44 8.34 -30.16
N THR A 109 -14.16 8.29 -30.49
CA THR A 109 -13.69 8.47 -31.87
C THR A 109 -12.34 7.78 -32.01
N GLU A 110 -12.36 6.64 -32.71
CA GLU A 110 -11.32 6.12 -33.59
C GLU A 110 -10.05 6.98 -33.67
N LEU A 111 -9.00 6.59 -32.95
CA LEU A 111 -7.61 6.61 -33.43
C LEU A 111 -6.79 5.70 -32.51
N THR A 112 -6.47 4.52 -33.04
CA THR A 112 -5.63 3.50 -32.43
C THR A 112 -4.26 4.07 -32.06
N MET A 113 -4.05 4.39 -30.78
CA MET A 113 -2.72 4.44 -30.19
C MET A 113 -2.54 3.11 -29.45
N PRO A 114 -1.46 2.35 -29.70
CA PRO A 114 -1.16 1.20 -28.87
C PRO A 114 -0.80 1.74 -27.49
N LYS A 115 -1.79 1.80 -26.61
CA LYS A 115 -1.58 2.03 -25.20
C LYS A 115 -0.94 0.73 -24.70
N GLU A 116 0.39 0.66 -24.70
CA GLU A 116 1.09 -0.27 -23.82
C GLU A 116 0.70 0.14 -22.40
N GLU A 117 -0.40 -0.43 -21.92
CA GLU A 117 -0.77 -0.40 -20.52
C GLU A 117 0.30 -1.19 -19.78
N LEU A 118 1.33 -0.50 -19.29
CA LEU A 118 2.36 -1.09 -18.44
C LEU A 118 1.66 -1.71 -17.22
N GLU A 119 1.53 -3.03 -17.25
CA GLU A 119 0.93 -3.83 -16.19
C GLU A 119 1.88 -3.95 -15.00
N PHE A 120 1.31 -4.02 -13.79
CA PHE A 120 2.03 -4.22 -12.54
C PHE A 120 2.80 -5.54 -12.59
N ASP A 121 4.12 -5.47 -12.44
CA ASP A 121 4.96 -6.66 -12.36
C ASP A 121 5.01 -7.15 -10.91
N SER A 122 4.31 -8.25 -10.62
CA SER A 122 4.30 -8.83 -9.28
C SER A 122 5.60 -9.52 -8.89
N GLU A 123 6.47 -9.82 -9.86
CA GLU A 123 7.78 -10.44 -9.61
C GLU A 123 8.79 -9.38 -9.15
N ASP A 124 8.64 -8.13 -9.61
CA ASP A 124 9.51 -7.01 -9.21
C ASP A 124 9.27 -6.58 -7.75
N GLU A 125 10.33 -6.62 -6.93
CA GLU A 125 10.26 -6.25 -5.51
C GLU A 125 9.96 -4.76 -5.30
N ASP A 126 10.57 -3.87 -6.09
CA ASP A 126 10.40 -2.42 -5.94
C ASP A 126 8.99 -1.98 -6.33
N GLU A 127 8.39 -2.61 -7.35
CA GLU A 127 6.99 -2.38 -7.69
C GLU A 127 6.06 -2.81 -6.56
N ARG A 128 6.29 -3.98 -5.95
CA ARG A 128 5.53 -4.44 -4.77
C ARG A 128 5.65 -3.48 -3.60
N GLU A 129 6.84 -2.96 -3.32
CA GLU A 129 7.03 -1.98 -2.25
C GLU A 129 6.31 -0.66 -2.54
N ALA A 130 6.39 -0.16 -3.77
CA ALA A 130 5.69 1.05 -4.18
C ALA A 130 4.17 0.91 -4.05
N LEU A 131 3.62 -0.27 -4.36
CA LEU A 131 2.19 -0.53 -4.21
C LEU A 131 1.77 -0.47 -2.74
N PHE A 132 2.56 -1.06 -1.85
CA PHE A 132 2.32 -1.02 -0.40
C PHE A 132 2.36 0.39 0.19
N LEU A 133 3.21 1.27 -0.35
CA LEU A 133 3.31 2.67 0.06
C LEU A 133 2.24 3.57 -0.58
N GLY A 134 1.44 3.04 -1.51
CA GLY A 134 0.47 3.81 -2.29
C GLY A 134 1.13 4.79 -3.27
N MET A 135 2.41 4.55 -3.62
CA MET A 135 3.20 5.38 -4.53
C MET A 135 3.29 4.80 -5.94
N TRP A 136 2.83 3.56 -6.13
CA TRP A 136 2.91 2.88 -7.42
C TRP A 136 2.12 3.63 -8.51
N THR A 137 2.80 3.90 -9.62
CA THR A 137 2.25 4.45 -10.86
C THR A 137 2.93 3.78 -12.05
N PRO A 138 2.27 3.66 -13.22
CA PRO A 138 2.90 3.10 -14.43
C PRO A 138 4.20 3.81 -14.82
N GLN A 139 4.28 5.12 -14.56
CA GLN A 139 5.48 5.93 -14.81
C GLN A 139 6.62 5.59 -13.83
N LEU A 140 6.30 5.34 -12.55
CA LEU A 140 7.29 4.90 -11.57
C LEU A 140 7.82 3.50 -11.92
N ALA A 141 6.94 2.56 -12.28
CA ALA A 141 7.30 1.22 -12.72
C ALA A 141 8.23 1.27 -13.96
N GLY A 142 7.87 2.06 -14.98
CA GLY A 142 8.71 2.24 -16.16
C GLY A 142 10.09 2.84 -15.86
N ARG A 143 10.19 3.73 -14.86
CA ARG A 143 11.46 4.28 -14.42
C ARG A 143 12.32 3.24 -13.69
N ILE A 144 11.73 2.48 -12.76
CA ILE A 144 12.40 1.40 -12.03
C ILE A 144 12.97 0.38 -13.00
N ARG A 145 12.15 -0.12 -13.96
CA ARG A 145 12.60 -1.10 -14.97
C ARG A 145 13.74 -0.58 -15.83
N ARG A 146 13.69 0.69 -16.23
CA ARG A 146 14.75 1.32 -17.04
C ARG A 146 16.06 1.48 -16.26
N GLU A 147 15.97 1.86 -14.99
CA GLU A 147 17.13 1.96 -14.12
C GLU A 147 17.78 0.60 -13.89
N LYS A 148 16.99 -0.43 -13.57
CA LYS A 148 17.46 -1.81 -13.45
C LYS A 148 18.07 -2.36 -14.74
N ALA A 149 17.46 -2.09 -15.89
CA ALA A 149 18.01 -2.50 -17.18
C ALA A 149 19.37 -1.84 -17.46
N ARG A 150 19.53 -0.57 -17.07
CA ARG A 150 20.80 0.14 -17.16
C ARG A 150 21.84 -0.43 -16.19
N ASP A 151 21.46 -0.73 -14.97
CA ASP A 151 22.36 -1.29 -13.96
C ASP A 151 22.78 -2.72 -14.33
N PHE A 152 21.87 -3.53 -14.89
CA PHE A 152 22.19 -4.84 -15.46
C PHE A 152 23.17 -4.71 -16.63
N ALA A 153 22.89 -3.83 -17.60
CA ALA A 153 23.79 -3.58 -18.72
C ALA A 153 25.17 -3.07 -18.26
N HIS A 154 25.20 -2.23 -17.23
CA HIS A 154 26.45 -1.77 -16.63
C HIS A 154 27.22 -2.94 -16.01
N ASN A 155 26.60 -3.76 -15.16
CA ASN A 155 27.28 -4.89 -14.52
C ASN A 155 27.80 -5.94 -15.51
N VAL A 156 27.05 -6.23 -16.58
CA VAL A 156 27.49 -7.16 -17.64
C VAL A 156 28.74 -6.64 -18.36
N VAL A 157 28.88 -5.32 -18.52
CA VAL A 157 30.06 -4.71 -19.17
C VAL A 157 31.32 -4.77 -18.32
N TRP A 158 31.22 -4.87 -16.99
CA TRP A 158 32.38 -4.92 -16.08
C TRP A 158 32.78 -6.34 -15.61
N GLU A 159 32.05 -7.38 -16.02
CA GLU A 159 32.37 -8.80 -15.68
C GLU A 159 33.25 -9.49 -16.74
N GLU A 160 33.54 -8.83 -17.87
CA GLU A 160 34.37 -9.35 -18.97
C GLU A 160 35.82 -8.81 -19.00
N GLU A 161 36.32 -8.15 -17.94
CA GLU A 161 37.72 -7.67 -17.85
C GLU A 161 38.58 -8.42 -16.81
#